data_AF-A0A0B1P1X2-F1
#
_entry.id   AF-A0A0B1P1X2-F1
#
_cell.length_a   1.000
_cell.length_b   1.000
_cell.length_c   1.000
_cell.angle_alpha   90.00
_cell.angle_beta   90.00
_cell.angle_gamma   90.00
#
_symmetry.space_group_name_H-M   'P 1'
#
loop_
_entity.id
_entity.type
_entity.pdbx_description
1 polymer ?
#
loop_
_entity_poly.entity_id
_entity_poly.type
_entity_poly.pdbx_seq_one_letter_code
_entity_poly.pdbx_strand_id
1 'polypeptide(L)'
;MATLRAFLSIVAAEDLECWQFDIKNAFTESEMKEIVFLKPPKGVNVTKGKSLRVLRSLYGLKQSARDWNQLLHSQLLSWGFIQSLADPCLFTYKEKCLVALVYVDDIAVSGKNLDNLK
;
A
#
# COMPACT_ATOMS: atom_id res chain seq x y z
N MET A 1 3.94 14.09 -7.28
CA MET A 1 5.05 15.00 -6.86
C MET A 1 4.59 16.30 -6.21
N ALA A 2 3.54 16.99 -6.69
CA ALA A 2 3.06 18.22 -6.02
C ALA A 2 2.60 17.97 -4.57
N THR A 3 1.79 16.93 -4.36
CA THR A 3 1.28 16.53 -3.03
C THR A 3 2.39 16.14 -2.06
N LEU A 4 3.38 15.34 -2.50
CA LEU A 4 4.53 14.99 -1.68
C LEU A 4 5.30 16.24 -1.20
N ARG A 5 5.57 17.18 -2.11
CA ARG A 5 6.26 18.42 -1.74
C ARG A 5 5.43 19.24 -0.75
N ALA A 6 4.13 19.39 -0.99
CA ALA A 6 3.24 20.09 -0.09
C ALA A 6 3.17 19.43 1.29
N PHE A 7 3.05 18.10 1.33
CA PHE A 7 3.10 17.30 2.55
C PHE A 7 4.39 17.57 3.34
N LEU A 8 5.56 17.42 2.71
CA LEU A 8 6.85 17.66 3.38
C LEU A 8 7.03 19.13 3.79
N SER A 9 6.54 20.08 3.00
CA SER A 9 6.54 21.51 3.36
C SER A 9 5.71 21.78 4.61
N ILE A 10 4.53 21.18 4.74
CA ILE A 10 3.67 21.34 5.91
C ILE A 10 4.33 20.68 7.13
N VAL A 11 4.86 19.47 6.97
CA VAL A 11 5.60 18.76 8.03
C VAL A 11 6.73 19.64 8.58
N ALA A 12 7.54 20.23 7.71
CA ALA A 12 8.65 21.07 8.12
C ALA A 12 8.20 22.41 8.72
N ALA A 13 7.14 23.03 8.18
CA ALA A 13 6.65 24.32 8.65
C ALA A 13 5.96 24.23 10.03
N GLU A 14 5.29 23.12 10.31
CA GLU A 14 4.51 22.89 11.53
C GLU A 14 5.26 22.03 12.57
N ASP A 15 6.55 21.74 12.33
CA ASP A 15 7.40 20.90 13.19
C ASP A 15 6.75 19.56 13.56
N LEU A 16 6.21 18.87 12.54
CA LEU A 16 5.55 17.57 12.72
C LEU A 16 6.58 16.44 12.66
N GLU A 17 6.33 15.41 13.45
CA GLU A 17 7.03 14.14 13.31
C GLU A 17 6.58 13.44 12.03
N CYS A 18 7.51 12.79 11.32
CA CYS A 18 7.25 12.11 10.05
C CYS A 18 7.95 10.76 10.00
N TRP A 19 7.19 9.68 9.78
CA TRP A 19 7.70 8.31 9.69
C TRP A 19 7.45 7.76 8.29
N GLN A 20 8.44 7.07 7.74
CA GLN A 20 8.33 6.35 6.48
C GLN A 20 8.31 4.85 6.75
N PHE A 21 7.40 4.16 6.07
CA PHE A 21 7.26 2.72 6.07
C PHE A 21 7.45 2.19 4.65
N ASP A 22 8.22 1.11 4.53
CA ASP A 22 8.33 0.31 3.32
C ASP A 22 7.70 -1.05 3.60
N ILE A 23 6.56 -1.33 2.95
CA ILE A 23 5.80 -2.55 3.19
C ILE A 23 6.43 -3.71 2.41
N LYS A 24 7.15 -4.54 3.14
CA LYS A 24 7.65 -5.81 2.62
C LYS A 24 6.49 -6.68 2.16
N ASN A 25 6.68 -7.35 1.02
CA ASN A 25 5.73 -8.33 0.49
C ASN A 25 4.34 -7.76 0.16
N ALA A 26 4.21 -6.45 -0.09
CA ALA A 26 2.96 -5.76 -0.35
C ALA A 26 2.01 -6.53 -1.30
N PHE A 27 2.49 -6.95 -2.47
CA PHE A 27 1.62 -7.63 -3.44
C PHE A 27 1.14 -9.00 -2.98
N THR A 28 1.99 -9.76 -2.29
CA THR A 28 1.65 -11.11 -1.82
C THR A 28 0.68 -11.12 -0.65
N GLU A 29 0.48 -9.99 0.04
CA GLU A 29 -0.60 -9.85 1.02
C GLU A 29 -1.98 -9.81 0.33
N SER A 30 -2.04 -9.28 -0.89
CA SER A 30 -3.30 -9.19 -1.64
C SER A 30 -3.70 -10.51 -2.31
N GLU A 31 -4.99 -10.83 -2.22
CA GLU A 31 -5.56 -12.02 -2.86
C GLU A 31 -5.64 -11.85 -4.38
N MET A 32 -5.32 -12.93 -5.09
CA MET A 32 -5.45 -12.97 -6.54
C MET A 32 -6.92 -13.20 -6.91
N LYS A 33 -7.57 -12.18 -7.47
CA LYS A 33 -8.97 -12.26 -7.92
C LYS A 33 -9.12 -12.98 -9.27
N GLU A 34 -8.11 -12.85 -10.13
CA GLU A 34 -8.11 -13.47 -11.46
C GLU A 34 -7.51 -14.88 -11.43
N ILE A 35 -7.94 -15.77 -12.32
CA ILE A 35 -7.30 -17.08 -12.43
C ILE A 35 -6.08 -16.96 -13.35
N VAL A 36 -4.90 -16.88 -12.74
CA VAL A 36 -3.62 -16.86 -13.46
C VAL A 36 -2.85 -18.14 -13.22
N PHE A 37 -2.35 -18.74 -14.31
CA PHE A 37 -1.46 -19.88 -14.27
C PHE A 37 -0.04 -19.49 -14.71
N LEU A 38 0.96 -20.06 -14.05
CA LEU A 38 2.36 -19.88 -14.37
C LEU A 38 2.94 -21.15 -14.99
N LYS A 39 3.86 -20.94 -15.93
CA LYS A 39 4.81 -21.98 -16.30
C LYS A 39 5.67 -22.31 -15.07
N PRO A 40 5.90 -23.59 -14.74
CA PRO A 40 6.75 -23.95 -13.63
C PRO A 40 8.15 -23.34 -13.79
N PRO A 41 8.70 -22.66 -12.76
CA PRO A 41 10.05 -22.14 -12.83
C PRO A 41 11.06 -23.30 -12.89
N LYS A 42 12.27 -22.99 -13.34
CA LYS A 42 13.35 -23.99 -13.46
C LYS A 42 13.58 -24.65 -12.10
N GLY A 43 13.59 -25.99 -12.07
CA GLY A 43 13.77 -26.77 -10.85
C GLY A 43 12.48 -27.17 -10.12
N VAL A 44 11.32 -26.67 -10.55
CA VAL A 44 10.03 -27.10 -10.00
C VAL A 44 9.40 -28.15 -10.92
N ASN A 45 9.31 -29.38 -10.41
CA ASN A 45 8.65 -30.48 -11.11
C ASN A 45 7.14 -30.39 -10.92
N VAL A 46 6.40 -30.33 -12.03
CA VAL A 46 4.93 -30.36 -12.05
C VAL A 46 4.47 -31.53 -12.90
N THR A 47 3.42 -32.23 -12.45
CA THR A 47 2.84 -33.35 -13.17
C THR A 47 2.50 -32.94 -14.61
N LYS A 48 2.80 -33.80 -15.58
CA LYS A 48 2.48 -33.58 -17.00
C LYS A 48 1.00 -33.21 -17.16
N GLY A 49 0.73 -32.11 -17.88
CA GLY A 49 -0.62 -31.59 -18.09
C GLY A 49 -1.15 -30.70 -16.97
N LYS A 50 -0.38 -30.43 -15.91
CA LYS A 50 -0.74 -29.47 -14.86
C LYS A 50 0.11 -28.20 -14.94
N SER A 51 -0.43 -27.11 -14.40
CA SER A 51 0.23 -25.80 -14.27
C SER A 51 0.11 -25.30 -12.83
N LEU A 52 0.92 -24.32 -12.44
CA LEU A 52 0.84 -23.69 -11.13
C LEU A 52 -0.20 -22.57 -11.17
N ARG A 53 -1.15 -22.55 -10.23
CA ARG A 53 -2.09 -21.43 -10.07
C ARG A 53 -1.55 -20.43 -9.07
N VAL A 54 -1.62 -19.16 -9.41
CA VAL A 54 -1.28 -18.05 -8.51
C VAL A 54 -2.46 -17.79 -7.56
N LEU A 55 -2.20 -17.80 -6.25
CA LEU A 55 -3.22 -17.59 -5.21
C LEU A 55 -3.16 -16.19 -4.59
N ARG A 56 -1.96 -15.60 -4.56
CA ARG A 56 -1.69 -14.24 -4.06
C ARG A 56 -1.05 -13.43 -5.17
N SER A 57 -1.28 -12.12 -5.18
CA SER A 57 -0.73 -11.26 -6.22
C SER A 57 0.81 -11.24 -6.15
N LEU A 58 1.48 -11.18 -7.31
CA LEU A 58 2.94 -11.32 -7.44
C LEU A 58 3.52 -10.13 -8.19
N TYR A 59 4.76 -9.76 -7.84
CA TYR A 59 5.51 -8.76 -8.60
C TYR A 59 5.56 -9.11 -10.10
N GLY A 60 5.34 -8.10 -10.94
CA GLY A 60 5.35 -8.23 -12.40
C GLY A 60 4.02 -8.63 -13.03
N LEU A 61 2.99 -8.99 -12.24
CA LEU A 61 1.64 -9.17 -12.77
C LEU A 61 0.93 -7.81 -12.90
N LYS A 62 0.24 -7.61 -14.03
CA LYS A 62 -0.43 -6.35 -14.37
C LYS A 62 -1.44 -5.87 -13.32
N GLN A 63 -2.06 -6.79 -12.58
CA GLN A 63 -3.11 -6.52 -11.61
C GLN A 63 -2.58 -6.34 -10.18
N SER A 64 -1.33 -6.70 -9.89
CA SER A 64 -0.87 -6.80 -8.50
C SER A 64 -0.81 -5.47 -7.76
N ALA A 65 -0.43 -4.38 -8.44
CA ALA A 65 -0.50 -3.04 -7.85
C ALA A 65 -1.94 -2.62 -7.51
N ARG A 66 -2.92 -3.01 -8.34
CA ARG A 66 -4.34 -2.71 -8.12
C ARG A 66 -4.91 -3.52 -6.95
N ASP A 67 -4.61 -4.82 -6.90
CA ASP A 67 -5.09 -5.70 -5.82
C ASP A 67 -4.53 -5.25 -4.47
N TRP A 68 -3.24 -4.90 -4.43
CA TRP A 68 -2.61 -4.30 -3.25
C TRP A 68 -3.25 -2.97 -2.85
N ASN A 69 -3.40 -2.03 -3.78
CA ASN A 69 -4.00 -0.74 -3.46
C ASN A 69 -5.43 -0.89 -2.91
N GLN A 70 -6.22 -1.83 -3.43
CA GLN A 70 -7.57 -2.10 -2.92
C GLN A 70 -7.55 -2.64 -1.49
N LEU A 71 -6.61 -3.55 -1.18
CA LEU A 71 -6.42 -4.06 0.17
C LEU A 71 -5.97 -2.96 1.13
N LEU A 72 -4.91 -2.22 0.79
CA LEU A 72 -4.38 -1.17 1.64
C LEU A 72 -5.41 -0.05 1.88
N HIS A 73 -6.11 0.38 0.82
CA HIS A 73 -7.18 1.36 0.93
C HIS A 73 -8.28 0.91 1.92
N SER A 74 -8.77 -0.33 1.81
CA SER A 74 -9.83 -0.80 2.72
C SER A 74 -9.34 -0.91 4.17
N GLN A 75 -8.08 -1.29 4.38
CA GLN A 75 -7.46 -1.32 5.71
C GLN A 75 -7.34 0.09 6.31
N LEU A 76 -6.81 1.06 5.55
CA LEU A 76 -6.70 2.45 6.02
C LEU A 76 -8.07 3.03 6.39
N LEU A 77 -9.10 2.80 5.57
CA LEU A 77 -10.46 3.23 5.90
C LEU A 77 -10.97 2.56 7.19
N SER A 78 -10.71 1.26 7.37
CA SER A 78 -11.12 0.54 8.58
C SER A 78 -10.44 1.05 9.85
N TRP A 79 -9.24 1.63 9.73
CA TRP A 79 -8.52 2.27 10.83
C TRP A 79 -9.01 3.70 11.12
N GLY A 80 -9.92 4.26 10.31
CA GLY A 80 -10.47 5.60 10.49
C GLY A 80 -9.85 6.68 9.61
N PHE A 81 -8.95 6.32 8.69
CA PHE A 81 -8.48 7.27 7.69
C PHE A 81 -9.58 7.57 6.67
N ILE A 82 -9.53 8.77 6.10
CA ILE A 82 -10.38 9.24 5.02
C ILE A 82 -9.49 9.59 3.84
N GLN A 83 -9.78 9.00 2.67
CA GLN A 83 -9.07 9.30 1.43
C GLN A 83 -9.45 10.69 0.91
N SER A 84 -8.46 11.44 0.45
CA SER A 84 -8.66 12.73 -0.19
C SER A 84 -9.29 12.57 -1.57
N LEU A 85 -10.25 13.45 -1.90
CA LEU A 85 -10.83 13.54 -3.24
C LEU A 85 -9.90 14.22 -4.25
N ALA A 86 -8.96 15.05 -3.77
CA ALA A 86 -8.05 15.80 -4.62
C ALA A 86 -6.82 14.98 -5.05
N ASP A 87 -6.34 14.10 -4.16
CA ASP A 87 -5.27 13.16 -4.46
C ASP A 87 -5.56 11.82 -3.77
N PRO A 88 -5.87 10.74 -4.52
CA PRO A 88 -6.14 9.42 -3.96
C PRO A 88 -4.99 8.78 -3.18
N CYS A 89 -3.76 9.31 -3.29
CA CYS A 89 -2.62 8.84 -2.52
C CYS A 89 -2.61 9.42 -1.09
N LEU A 90 -3.39 10.48 -0.84
CA LEU A 90 -3.42 11.19 0.44
C LEU A 90 -4.59 10.73 1.30
N PHE A 91 -4.30 10.40 2.55
CA PHE A 91 -5.24 9.97 3.56
C PHE A 91 -5.10 10.85 4.81
N THR A 92 -6.20 11.13 5.49
CA THR A 92 -6.21 11.92 6.72
C THR A 92 -6.99 11.22 7.82
N TYR A 93 -6.50 11.29 9.04
CA TYR A 93 -7.22 10.86 10.24
C TYR A 93 -7.42 12.08 11.12
N LYS A 94 -8.63 12.64 11.11
CA LYS A 94 -8.92 13.93 11.75
C LYS A 94 -8.81 13.87 13.27
N GLU A 95 -9.37 12.86 13.90
CA GLU A 95 -9.42 12.73 15.37
C GLU A 95 -8.02 12.56 15.97
N LYS A 96 -7.13 11.85 15.25
CA LYS A 96 -5.74 11.64 15.65
C LYS A 96 -4.75 12.67 15.07
N CYS A 97 -5.24 13.62 14.26
CA CYS A 97 -4.42 14.60 13.54
C CYS A 97 -3.26 13.98 12.74
N LEU A 98 -3.53 12.87 12.05
CA LEU A 98 -2.54 12.18 11.21
C LEU A 98 -2.81 12.45 9.73
N VAL A 99 -1.73 12.53 8.95
CA VAL A 99 -1.77 12.59 7.50
C VAL A 99 -0.87 11.48 6.97
N ALA A 100 -1.40 10.64 6.09
CA ALA A 100 -0.66 9.56 5.45
C ALA A 100 -0.63 9.76 3.93
N LEU A 101 0.53 9.56 3.33
CA LEU A 101 0.76 9.64 1.90
C LEU A 101 1.27 8.28 1.43
N VAL A 102 0.52 7.64 0.54
CA VAL A 102 0.73 6.27 0.09
C VAL A 102 1.18 6.26 -1.36
N TYR A 103 2.31 5.62 -1.64
CA TYR A 103 2.81 5.37 -2.98
C TYR A 103 3.19 3.91 -3.12
N VAL A 104 2.25 3.08 -3.60
CA VAL A 104 2.43 1.63 -3.74
C VAL A 104 2.77 1.00 -2.38
N ASP A 105 4.01 0.60 -2.15
CA ASP A 105 4.54 -0.03 -0.93
C ASP A 105 5.17 0.97 0.05
N ASP A 106 5.48 2.19 -0.40
CA ASP A 106 5.93 3.29 0.46
C ASP A 106 4.75 4.02 1.10
N ILE A 107 4.85 4.26 2.41
CA ILE A 107 3.90 5.09 3.16
C ILE A 107 4.67 6.09 4.01
N ALA A 108 4.41 7.38 3.83
CA ALA A 108 4.86 8.43 4.74
C ALA A 108 3.69 8.87 5.61
N VAL A 109 3.87 8.93 6.94
CA VAL A 109 2.84 9.38 7.88
C VAL A 109 3.40 10.49 8.75
N SER A 110 2.63 11.56 8.93
CA SER A 110 2.99 12.68 9.80
C SER A 110 1.93 13.02 10.83
N GLY A 111 2.35 13.57 11.98
CA GLY A 111 1.47 14.08 13.03
C GLY A 111 2.23 14.76 14.17
N LYS A 112 1.50 15.45 15.08
CA LYS A 112 2.10 16.15 16.23
C LYS A 112 2.61 15.21 17.33
N ASN A 113 1.95 14.06 17.50
CA ASN A 113 2.38 13.01 18.39
C ASN A 113 2.07 11.66 17.74
N LEU A 114 3.12 10.92 17.40
CA LEU A 114 3.02 9.62 16.73
C LEU A 114 2.74 8.47 17.69
N ASP A 115 2.66 8.68 19.01
CA ASP A 115 2.09 7.67 19.91
C ASP A 115 0.67 7.28 19.51
N ASN A 116 -0.04 8.17 18.80
CA ASN A 116 -1.37 7.92 18.26
C ASN A 116 -1.40 6.89 17.12
N LEU A 117 -0.25 6.49 16.55
CA LEU A 117 -0.16 5.42 15.54
C LEU A 117 -0.26 4.01 16.13
N LYS A 118 -0.12 3.86 17.46
CA LYS A 118 -0.26 2.57 18.14
C LYS A 118 -1.73 2.11 18.22
#